data_AF-A0A7C9U1X1-F1
#
_entry.id   AF-A0A7C9U1X1-F1
#
_cell.length_a   1.000
_cell.length_b   1.000
_cell.length_c   1.000
_cell.angle_alpha   90.00
_cell.angle_beta   90.00
_cell.angle_gamma   90.00
#
_symmetry.space_group_name_H-M   'P 1'
#
loop_
_entity.id
_entity.type
_entity.pdbx_description
1 polymer ?
#
loop_
_entity_poly.entity_id
_entity_poly.type
_entity_poly.pdbx_seq_one_letter_code
_entity_poly.pdbx_strand_id
1 'polypeptide(L)'
;MLSTDLSSQLKKEDLRLMFDRESNTKEQLGIEIEMAVLDPETGKSNPYEGKRGIRALLEELVRSGIGKPIYKKDILVEVNIDDEAKITLEPLQEILATGKTWAETCIENWNGNLLKSPARYVEYYRIKRSGVSQAY
;
A
#
# COMPACT_ATOMS: atom_id res chain seq x y z
N MET A 1 -23.66 -5.10 30.94
CA MET A 1 -24.01 -6.07 29.88
C MET A 1 -24.59 -5.27 28.73
N LEU A 2 -23.79 -4.97 27.71
CA LEU A 2 -24.28 -4.31 26.49
C LEU A 2 -24.82 -5.42 25.57
N SER A 3 -26.14 -5.47 25.44
CA SER A 3 -26.83 -6.30 24.45
C SER A 3 -26.58 -5.69 23.06
N THR A 4 -25.70 -6.30 22.29
CA THR A 4 -25.46 -5.93 20.88
C THR A 4 -26.42 -6.74 20.01
N ASP A 5 -27.60 -6.18 19.77
CA ASP A 5 -28.44 -6.62 18.66
C ASP A 5 -27.78 -6.14 17.35
N LEU A 6 -26.98 -7.01 16.73
CA LEU A 6 -26.25 -6.77 15.48
C LEU A 6 -27.16 -6.80 14.23
N SER A 7 -28.49 -6.84 14.40
CA SER A 7 -29.44 -7.04 13.28
C SER A 7 -30.05 -5.74 12.72
N SER A 8 -29.84 -4.58 13.36
CA SER A 8 -30.36 -3.32 12.83
C SER A 8 -29.49 -2.78 11.69
N GLN A 9 -30.10 -2.44 10.56
CA GLN A 9 -29.44 -1.80 9.42
C GLN A 9 -28.70 -0.53 9.87
N LEU A 10 -27.39 -0.45 9.56
CA LEU A 10 -26.55 0.70 9.85
C LEU A 10 -27.17 1.98 9.27
N LYS A 11 -27.28 3.01 10.09
CA LYS A 11 -27.68 4.34 9.66
C LYS A 11 -26.44 5.17 9.31
N LYS A 12 -26.65 6.25 8.57
CA LYS A 12 -25.58 7.20 8.21
C LYS A 12 -24.87 7.76 9.45
N GLU A 13 -25.62 7.96 10.52
CA GLU A 13 -25.14 8.48 11.79
C GLU A 13 -24.17 7.50 12.47
N ASP A 14 -24.45 6.19 12.39
CA ASP A 14 -23.58 5.16 12.95
C ASP A 14 -22.22 5.12 12.24
N LEU A 15 -22.19 5.38 10.93
CA LEU A 15 -20.95 5.45 10.15
C LEU A 15 -20.13 6.70 10.47
N ARG A 16 -20.77 7.82 10.83
CA ARG A 16 -20.06 9.06 11.18
C ARG A 16 -19.26 8.92 12.47
N LEU A 17 -19.81 8.20 13.45
CA LEU A 17 -19.13 7.96 14.73
C LEU A 17 -17.78 7.24 14.58
N MET A 18 -17.59 6.47 13.50
CA MET A 18 -16.30 5.80 13.20
C MET A 18 -15.18 6.78 12.82
N PHE A 19 -15.52 8.00 12.38
CA PHE A 19 -14.56 9.02 11.96
C PHE A 19 -14.44 10.17 12.97
N ASP A 20 -15.28 10.19 14.01
CA ASP A 20 -15.18 11.17 15.07
C ASP A 20 -13.95 10.87 15.92
N ARG A 21 -13.01 11.81 15.91
CA ARG A 21 -11.78 11.71 16.70
C ARG A 21 -12.09 12.06 18.14
N GLU A 22 -11.79 11.16 19.07
CA GLU A 22 -11.85 11.49 20.50
C GLU A 22 -10.88 12.64 20.82
N SER A 23 -11.37 13.65 21.55
CA SER A 23 -10.68 14.91 21.81
C SER A 23 -9.37 14.81 22.59
N ASN A 24 -9.04 13.63 23.12
CA ASN A 24 -7.81 13.36 23.91
C ASN A 24 -6.85 12.35 23.25
N THR A 25 -7.01 12.06 21.96
CA THR A 25 -6.12 11.15 21.24
C THR A 25 -4.81 11.83 20.83
N LYS A 26 -3.68 11.24 21.22
CA LYS A 26 -2.36 11.67 20.76
C LYS A 26 -2.26 11.49 19.24
N GLU A 27 -1.62 12.43 18.57
CA GLU A 27 -1.31 12.29 17.15
C GLU A 27 -0.32 11.14 16.93
N GLN A 28 -0.60 10.33 15.92
CA GLN A 28 0.25 9.24 15.46
C GLN A 28 0.54 9.43 13.97
N LEU A 29 1.67 8.88 13.51
CA LEU A 29 2.07 8.88 12.10
C LEU A 29 2.13 7.44 11.61
N GLY A 30 1.24 7.08 10.69
CA GLY A 30 1.37 5.85 9.90
C GLY A 30 2.24 6.10 8.67
N ILE A 31 3.07 5.12 8.31
CA ILE A 31 3.93 5.17 7.12
C ILE A 31 3.64 3.94 6.27
N GLU A 32 3.37 4.18 4.99
CA GLU A 32 3.23 3.15 3.97
C GLU A 32 4.32 3.33 2.91
N ILE A 33 4.93 2.21 2.50
CA ILE A 33 5.98 2.19 1.47
C ILE A 33 5.63 1.13 0.45
N GLU A 34 5.56 1.54 -0.81
CA GLU A 34 5.37 0.65 -1.94
C GLU A 34 6.71 0.45 -2.66
N MET A 35 6.99 -0.81 -3.01
CA MET A 35 8.23 -1.19 -3.68
C MET A 35 7.95 -2.15 -4.84
N ALA A 36 8.52 -1.85 -6.00
CA ALA A 36 8.56 -2.81 -7.11
C ALA A 36 9.71 -3.81 -6.90
N VAL A 37 9.42 -5.11 -7.06
CA VAL A 37 10.44 -6.16 -7.08
C VAL A 37 10.79 -6.45 -8.53
N LEU A 38 12.06 -6.23 -8.89
CA LEU A 38 12.56 -6.37 -10.26
C LEU A 38 13.60 -7.50 -10.36
N ASP A 39 13.64 -8.15 -11.50
CA ASP A 39 14.76 -8.98 -11.91
C ASP A 39 15.96 -8.05 -12.21
N PRO A 40 17.11 -8.22 -11.53
CA PRO A 40 18.23 -7.29 -11.64
C PRO A 40 18.98 -7.39 -12.98
N GLU A 41 18.84 -8.49 -13.71
CA GLU A 41 19.51 -8.69 -15.00
C GLU A 41 18.72 -8.03 -16.14
N THR A 42 17.40 -8.09 -16.05
CA THR A 42 16.50 -7.63 -17.12
C THR A 42 15.80 -6.30 -16.81
N GLY A 43 15.75 -5.90 -15.54
CA GLY A 43 15.00 -4.74 -15.06
C GLY A 43 13.48 -4.92 -15.09
N LYS A 44 12.98 -6.13 -15.40
CA LYS A 44 11.54 -6.42 -15.48
C LYS A 44 10.97 -6.78 -14.12
N SER A 45 9.68 -6.53 -13.92
CA SER A 45 8.99 -6.93 -12.69
C SER A 45 9.00 -8.45 -12.50
N ASN A 46 9.22 -8.90 -11.27
CA ASN A 46 9.12 -10.32 -10.96
C ASN A 46 7.65 -10.77 -10.95
N PRO A 47 7.33 -11.90 -11.60
CA PRO A 47 6.00 -12.50 -11.51
C PRO A 47 5.72 -12.99 -10.08
N TYR A 48 4.45 -13.27 -9.78
CA TYR A 48 4.08 -13.85 -8.49
C TYR A 48 4.73 -15.22 -8.27
N GLU A 49 4.63 -16.11 -9.26
CA GLU A 49 5.16 -17.46 -9.20
C GLU A 49 6.63 -17.56 -9.66
N GLY A 50 7.26 -18.70 -9.36
CA GLY A 50 8.61 -19.05 -9.85
C GLY A 50 9.69 -18.93 -8.80
N LYS A 51 10.88 -19.48 -9.09
CA LYS A 51 12.00 -19.62 -8.14
C LYS A 51 12.45 -18.29 -7.51
N ARG A 52 12.29 -17.18 -8.23
CA ARG A 52 12.61 -15.81 -7.80
C ARG A 52 11.37 -14.91 -7.76
N GLY A 53 10.17 -15.49 -7.81
CA GLY A 53 8.91 -14.75 -7.83
C GLY A 53 8.54 -14.15 -6.47
N ILE A 54 7.47 -13.37 -6.44
CA ILE A 54 6.96 -12.72 -5.22
C ILE A 54 6.59 -13.73 -4.14
N ARG A 55 5.97 -14.87 -4.50
CA ARG A 55 5.66 -15.94 -3.55
C ARG A 55 6.92 -16.43 -2.83
N ALA A 56 7.99 -16.70 -3.57
CA ALA A 56 9.25 -17.17 -3.00
C ALA A 56 9.88 -16.14 -2.05
N LEU A 57 9.73 -14.85 -2.35
CA LEU A 57 10.15 -13.77 -1.46
C LEU A 57 9.33 -13.78 -0.17
N LEU A 58 7.99 -13.80 -0.25
CA LEU A 58 7.12 -13.81 0.94
C LEU A 58 7.36 -15.06 1.80
N GLU A 59 7.56 -16.23 1.18
CA GLU A 59 7.91 -17.47 1.88
C GLU A 59 9.26 -17.36 2.60
N GLU A 60 10.26 -16.67 2.02
CA GLU A 60 11.53 -16.42 2.69
C GLU A 60 11.39 -15.48 3.89
N LEU A 61 10.56 -14.44 3.79
CA LEU A 61 10.28 -13.56 4.94
C LEU A 61 9.65 -14.36 6.09
N VAL A 62 8.73 -15.27 5.79
CA VAL A 62 8.12 -16.14 6.79
C VAL A 62 9.16 -17.12 7.36
N ARG A 63 9.95 -17.77 6.50
CA ARG A 63 10.99 -18.73 6.91
C ARG A 63 12.08 -18.09 7.78
N SER A 64 12.43 -16.85 7.51
CA SER A 64 13.40 -16.07 8.31
C SER A 64 12.83 -15.55 9.63
N GLY A 65 11.53 -15.74 9.88
CA GLY A 65 10.87 -15.33 11.13
C GLY A 65 10.45 -13.87 11.16
N ILE A 66 10.40 -13.17 10.02
CA ILE A 66 9.97 -11.76 9.94
C ILE A 66 8.49 -11.60 10.28
N GLY A 67 7.66 -12.59 9.95
CA GLY A 67 6.24 -12.52 10.25
C GLY A 67 5.48 -13.80 9.92
N LYS A 68 4.17 -13.74 10.12
CA LYS A 68 3.24 -14.84 9.89
C LYS A 68 2.58 -14.70 8.51
N PRO A 69 2.39 -15.81 7.79
CA PRO A 69 1.78 -15.77 6.48
C PRO A 69 0.28 -15.52 6.58
N ILE A 70 -0.24 -14.70 5.67
CA ILE A 70 -1.68 -14.48 5.47
C ILE A 70 -2.06 -14.91 4.06
N TYR A 71 -3.02 -15.82 3.98
CA TYR A 71 -3.48 -16.42 2.73
C TYR A 71 -4.86 -15.92 2.34
N LYS A 72 -5.07 -15.71 1.03
CA LYS A 72 -6.39 -15.62 0.42
C LYS A 72 -6.61 -16.87 -0.42
N LYS A 73 -7.49 -17.76 0.04
CA LYS A 73 -7.56 -19.15 -0.43
C LYS A 73 -6.18 -19.81 -0.23
N ASP A 74 -5.53 -20.23 -1.31
CA ASP A 74 -4.22 -20.90 -1.26
C ASP A 74 -3.05 -19.98 -1.67
N ILE A 75 -3.32 -18.68 -1.85
CA ILE A 75 -2.35 -17.70 -2.33
C ILE A 75 -1.83 -16.90 -1.13
N LEU A 76 -0.52 -16.92 -0.91
CA LEU A 76 0.17 -16.11 0.09
C LEU A 76 0.20 -14.65 -0.39
N VAL A 77 -0.52 -13.77 0.28
CA VAL A 77 -0.72 -12.37 -0.17
C VAL A 77 -0.20 -11.34 0.81
N GLU A 78 0.15 -11.76 2.02
CA GLU A 78 0.62 -10.86 3.06
C GLU A 78 1.53 -11.61 4.05
N VAL A 79 2.47 -10.86 4.63
CA VAL A 79 3.23 -11.27 5.81
C VAL A 79 2.90 -10.28 6.92
N ASN A 80 2.18 -10.75 7.93
CA ASN A 80 1.86 -9.96 9.11
C ASN A 80 3.05 -10.02 10.09
N ILE A 81 3.66 -8.88 10.37
CA ILE A 81 4.82 -8.81 11.29
C ILE A 81 4.28 -8.78 12.73
N ASP A 82 3.36 -7.86 12.99
CA ASP A 82 2.61 -7.70 14.24
C ASP A 82 1.31 -6.89 14.02
N ASP A 83 0.76 -6.32 15.10
CA ASP A 83 -0.47 -5.51 15.07
C ASP A 83 -0.26 -4.13 14.39
N GLU A 84 0.98 -3.65 14.26
CA GLU A 84 1.30 -2.32 13.72
C GLU A 84 1.92 -2.38 12.33
N ALA A 85 2.51 -3.52 11.94
CA ALA A 85 3.23 -3.67 10.68
C ALA A 85 2.83 -4.93 9.88
N LYS A 86 2.67 -4.75 8.57
CA LYS A 86 2.41 -5.82 7.61
C LYS A 86 3.03 -5.52 6.26
N ILE A 87 3.36 -6.57 5.52
CA ILE A 87 3.80 -6.52 4.13
C ILE A 87 2.67 -7.09 3.29
N THR A 88 2.13 -6.30 2.37
CA THR A 88 0.98 -6.68 1.55
C THR A 88 1.28 -6.55 0.06
N LEU A 89 0.47 -7.21 -0.76
CA LEU A 89 0.49 -7.03 -2.21
C LEU A 89 -0.57 -6.02 -2.61
N GLU A 90 -0.15 -4.95 -3.29
CA GLU A 90 -1.07 -4.04 -3.97
C GLU A 90 -1.75 -4.77 -5.14
N PRO A 91 -3.05 -4.53 -5.36
CA PRO A 91 -3.81 -5.30 -6.31
C PRO A 91 -3.58 -4.80 -7.74
N LEU A 92 -3.47 -5.76 -8.66
CA LEU A 92 -2.95 -5.52 -10.01
C LEU A 92 -4.02 -5.04 -11.00
N GLN A 93 -5.16 -4.46 -10.56
CA GLN A 93 -6.27 -4.14 -11.47
C GLN A 93 -5.85 -3.17 -12.58
N GLU A 94 -5.03 -2.17 -12.27
CA GLU A 94 -4.50 -1.25 -13.27
C GLU A 94 -3.57 -1.95 -14.26
N ILE A 95 -2.77 -2.92 -13.79
CA ILE A 95 -1.92 -3.75 -14.66
C ILE A 95 -2.79 -4.63 -15.57
N LEU A 96 -3.87 -5.21 -15.04
CA LEU A 96 -4.82 -5.99 -15.84
C LEU A 96 -5.51 -5.13 -16.90
N ALA A 97 -5.83 -3.88 -16.57
CA ALA A 97 -6.50 -2.96 -17.48
C ALA A 97 -5.55 -2.39 -18.56
N THR A 98 -4.30 -2.10 -18.21
CA THR A 98 -3.37 -1.37 -19.08
C THR A 98 -2.33 -2.27 -19.74
N GLY A 99 -2.13 -3.48 -19.22
CA GLY A 99 -1.02 -4.36 -19.57
C GLY A 99 0.35 -3.85 -19.12
N LYS A 100 0.42 -2.75 -18.36
CA LYS A 100 1.66 -2.14 -17.91
C LYS A 100 1.85 -2.30 -16.42
N THR A 101 3.05 -2.67 -16.00
CA THR A 101 3.40 -2.67 -14.59
C THR A 101 3.67 -1.26 -14.08
N TRP A 102 3.58 -1.08 -12.76
CA TRP A 102 3.93 0.20 -12.14
C TRP A 102 5.38 0.60 -12.42
N ALA A 103 6.29 -0.39 -12.49
CA ALA A 103 7.69 -0.15 -12.84
C ALA A 103 7.84 0.38 -14.27
N GLU A 104 7.09 -0.16 -15.23
CA GLU A 104 7.08 0.34 -16.62
C GLU A 104 6.55 1.78 -16.67
N THR A 105 5.44 2.06 -15.97
CA THR A 105 4.89 3.42 -15.84
C THR A 105 5.89 4.39 -15.20
N CYS A 106 6.62 3.97 -14.17
CA CYS A 106 7.67 4.78 -13.55
C CYS A 106 8.83 5.07 -14.50
N ILE A 107 9.30 4.07 -15.24
CA ILE A 107 10.38 4.21 -16.22
C ILE A 107 9.94 5.14 -17.37
N GLU A 108 8.72 4.97 -17.88
CA GLU A 108 8.16 5.83 -18.92
C GLU A 108 8.04 7.28 -18.44
N ASN A 109 7.49 7.50 -17.24
CA ASN A 109 7.38 8.83 -16.66
C ASN A 109 8.74 9.46 -16.37
N TRP A 110 9.69 8.68 -15.85
CA TRP A 110 11.05 9.13 -15.59
C TRP A 110 11.75 9.60 -16.87
N ASN A 111 11.68 8.80 -17.94
CA ASN A 111 12.30 9.13 -19.22
C ASN A 111 11.55 10.21 -20.00
N GLY A 112 10.23 10.27 -19.86
CA GLY A 112 9.34 11.20 -20.55
C GLY A 112 9.02 12.43 -19.70
N ASN A 113 7.85 12.45 -19.07
CA ASN A 113 7.28 13.62 -18.40
C ASN A 113 8.22 14.28 -17.36
N LEU A 114 9.01 13.48 -16.65
CA LEU A 114 9.93 13.97 -15.63
C LEU A 114 11.30 14.36 -16.19
N LEU A 115 11.60 14.02 -17.44
CA LEU A 115 12.87 14.27 -18.14
C LEU A 115 14.10 13.96 -17.27
N LYS A 116 14.06 12.83 -16.57
CA LYS A 116 15.12 12.34 -15.68
C LYS A 116 15.53 13.34 -14.58
N SER A 117 14.58 14.17 -14.12
CA SER A 117 14.83 15.21 -13.12
C SER A 117 14.21 14.85 -11.77
N PRO A 118 15.02 14.63 -10.71
CA PRO A 118 14.52 14.46 -9.35
C PRO A 118 13.69 15.66 -8.86
N ALA A 119 14.09 16.89 -9.24
CA ALA A 119 13.35 18.09 -8.87
C ALA A 119 11.93 18.09 -9.46
N ARG A 120 11.75 17.57 -10.67
CA ARG A 120 10.42 17.42 -11.29
C ARG A 120 9.61 16.31 -10.66
N TYR A 121 10.25 15.21 -10.26
CA TYR A 121 9.58 14.17 -9.47
C TYR A 121 8.98 14.76 -8.19
N VAL A 122 9.80 15.50 -7.44
CA VAL A 122 9.35 16.18 -6.20
C VAL A 122 8.21 17.15 -6.50
N GLU A 123 8.34 18.01 -7.51
CA GLU A 123 7.29 18.98 -7.83
C GLU A 123 5.98 18.32 -8.31
N TYR A 124 6.07 17.19 -9.01
CA TYR A 124 4.90 16.46 -9.50
C TYR A 124 4.14 15.76 -8.36
N TYR A 125 4.85 15.09 -7.45
CA TYR A 125 4.25 14.25 -6.40
C TYR A 125 4.11 14.92 -5.03
N ARG A 126 4.68 16.11 -4.81
CA ARG A 126 4.56 16.80 -3.52
C ARG A 126 3.10 17.08 -3.18
N ILE A 127 2.73 16.81 -1.93
CA ILE A 127 1.44 17.22 -1.38
C ILE A 127 1.41 18.76 -1.31
N LYS A 128 0.53 19.38 -2.10
CA LYS A 128 0.30 20.82 -2.04
C LYS A 128 -0.65 21.08 -0.89
N ARG A 129 -0.24 21.91 0.07
CA ARG A 129 -1.17 22.42 1.10
C ARG A 129 -2.22 23.27 0.41
N SER A 130 -3.46 22.79 0.34
CA SER A 130 -4.60 23.60 -0.02
C SER A 130 -4.95 24.51 1.16
N GLY A 131 -4.64 25.80 1.02
CA GLY A 131 -5.23 26.93 1.76
C GLY A 131 -5.44 26.75 3.27
N VAL A 132 -4.39 26.96 4.08
CA VAL A 132 -4.59 27.55 5.41
C VAL A 132 -4.43 29.06 5.23
N SER A 133 -5.56 29.77 5.23
CA SER A 133 -5.56 31.21 5.44
C SER A 133 -4.84 31.48 6.76
N GLN A 134 -3.69 32.16 6.69
CA GLN A 134 -3.11 32.81 7.86
C GLN A 134 -4.03 33.99 8.18
N ALA A 135 -4.84 33.84 9.22
CA ALA A 135 -5.35 34.97 9.98
C ALA A 135 -4.56 34.99 11.30
N TYR A 136 -3.62 35.93 11.40
CA TYR A 136 -3.15 36.47 12.67
C TYR A 136 -3.81 37.83 12.86
#